data_AF-A0A820SIK8-F1
#
_entry.id   AF-A0A820SIK8-F1
#
_cell.length_a   1.000
_cell.length_b   1.000
_cell.length_c   1.000
_cell.angle_alpha   90.00
_cell.angle_beta   90.00
_cell.angle_gamma   90.00
#
_symmetry.space_group_name_H-M   'P 1'
#
loop_
_entity.id
_entity.type
_entity.pdbx_description
1 polymer ?
#
loop_
_entity_poly.entity_id
_entity_poly.type
_entity_poly.pdbx_seq_one_letter_code
_entity_poly.pdbx_strand_id
1 'polypeptide(L)'
;GIYGDMNGELIAVLHGHVGGITHIQFSPDGNQLYSGARKDGMILCWDMRNLGEILHTFQRHVGTNQRIYFDFDPSFTTLVTGNSNGHVLGWDINDPSTP
;
A
#
# COMPACT_ATOMS: atom_id res chain seq x y z
N GLY A 1 2.49 10.38 8.14
CA GLY A 1 2.78 10.07 9.55
C GLY A 1 1.67 9.21 10.09
N ILE A 2 1.99 8.32 11.01
CA ILE A 2 1.04 7.56 11.83
C ILE A 2 0.87 8.35 13.11
N TYR A 3 -0.38 8.64 13.47
CA TYR A 3 -0.71 9.38 14.67
C TYR A 3 -1.40 8.46 15.68
N GLY A 4 -1.09 8.68 16.95
CA GLY A 4 -1.72 8.01 18.07
C GLY A 4 -3.14 8.51 18.31
N ASP A 5 -3.68 8.10 19.44
CA ASP A 5 -5.05 8.39 19.87
C ASP A 5 -5.30 9.89 20.14
N MET A 6 -6.28 10.19 21.00
CA MET A 6 -7.01 11.47 21.12
C MET A 6 -6.18 12.76 21.16
N ASN A 7 -4.88 12.70 21.43
CA ASN A 7 -3.98 13.84 21.46
C ASN A 7 -3.28 14.14 20.12
N GLY A 8 -3.42 13.27 19.11
CA GLY A 8 -2.84 13.46 17.78
C GLY A 8 -1.31 13.43 17.76
N GLU A 9 -0.70 12.67 18.69
CA GLU A 9 0.75 12.55 18.78
C GLU A 9 1.30 11.80 17.57
N LEU A 10 2.37 12.32 16.95
CA LEU A 10 3.06 11.63 15.86
C LEU A 10 3.83 10.42 16.42
N ILE A 11 3.38 9.22 16.09
CA ILE A 11 4.01 7.96 16.50
C ILE A 11 5.16 7.60 15.57
N ALA A 12 4.95 7.70 14.25
CA ALA A 12 5.93 7.26 13.27
C ALA A 12 5.80 7.97 11.92
N VAL A 13 6.91 8.01 11.19
CA VAL A 13 6.95 8.40 9.77
C VAL A 13 7.50 7.22 8.98
N LEU A 14 6.68 6.70 8.05
CA LEU A 14 7.06 5.58 7.21
C LEU A 14 7.76 6.11 5.95
N HIS A 15 9.02 5.71 5.76
CA HIS A 15 9.85 6.12 4.62
C HIS A 15 10.04 4.93 3.67
N GLY A 16 9.65 5.09 2.41
CA GLY A 16 9.87 4.04 1.39
C GLY A 16 9.42 4.44 -0.01
N HIS A 17 8.32 5.19 -0.12
CA HIS A 17 7.85 5.66 -1.41
C HIS A 17 8.73 6.76 -2.00
N VAL A 18 8.93 6.70 -3.32
CA VAL A 18 9.55 7.78 -4.10
C VAL A 18 8.43 8.59 -4.75
N GLY A 19 7.86 9.55 -4.02
CA GLY A 19 6.85 10.48 -4.51
C GLY A 19 5.62 10.60 -3.60
N GLY A 20 4.60 11.31 -4.09
CA GLY A 20 3.36 11.50 -3.35
C GLY A 20 2.57 10.19 -3.25
N ILE A 21 2.20 9.83 -2.02
CA ILE A 21 1.25 8.76 -1.72
C ILE A 21 -0.13 9.22 -2.20
N THR A 22 -0.81 8.39 -2.99
CA THR A 22 -2.14 8.69 -3.54
C THR A 22 -3.26 7.87 -2.93
N HIS A 23 -2.92 6.77 -2.25
CA HIS A 23 -3.89 5.87 -1.65
C HIS A 23 -3.29 5.15 -0.43
N ILE A 24 -4.11 4.91 0.59
CA ILE A 24 -3.76 4.15 1.79
C ILE A 24 -4.96 3.30 2.25
N GLN A 25 -4.71 2.12 2.80
CA GLN A 25 -5.74 1.25 3.37
C GLN A 25 -5.13 0.36 4.46
N PHE A 26 -5.81 0.21 5.59
CA PHE A 26 -5.44 -0.77 6.61
C PHE A 26 -6.01 -2.14 6.28
N SER A 27 -5.32 -3.20 6.72
CA SER A 27 -5.95 -4.51 6.84
C SER A 27 -7.10 -4.48 7.88
N PRO A 28 -8.11 -5.36 7.75
CA PRO A 28 -9.23 -5.42 8.70
C PRO A 28 -8.81 -5.62 10.16
N ASP A 29 -7.69 -6.30 10.37
CA ASP A 29 -7.11 -6.56 11.70
C ASP A 29 -6.17 -5.44 12.19
N GLY A 30 -5.93 -4.41 11.38
CA GLY A 30 -5.07 -3.26 11.68
C GLY A 30 -3.58 -3.56 11.75
N ASN A 31 -3.16 -4.80 11.49
CA ASN A 31 -1.75 -5.21 11.63
C ASN A 31 -0.89 -4.85 10.42
N GLN A 32 -1.53 -4.52 9.30
CA GLN A 32 -0.86 -4.12 8.08
C GLN A 32 -1.43 -2.81 7.55
N LEU A 33 -0.56 -1.99 6.97
CA LEU A 33 -0.95 -0.81 6.22
C LEU A 33 -0.47 -0.97 4.79
N TYR A 34 -1.33 -0.64 3.83
CA TYR A 34 -0.99 -0.59 2.42
C TYR A 34 -0.93 0.85 1.98
N SER A 35 0.12 1.24 1.24
CA SER A 35 0.23 2.57 0.66
C SER A 35 0.67 2.48 -0.80
N GLY A 36 0.06 3.30 -1.65
CA GLY A 36 0.38 3.37 -3.08
C GLY A 36 0.90 4.75 -3.46
N ALA A 37 1.96 4.81 -4.27
CA ALA A 37 2.50 6.08 -4.75
C ALA A 37 2.61 6.16 -6.28
N ARG A 38 2.46 7.40 -6.77
CA ARG A 38 2.30 7.69 -8.20
C ARG A 38 3.61 7.60 -9.00
N LYS A 39 4.74 7.90 -8.37
CA LYS A 39 6.01 8.09 -9.07
C LYS A 39 6.86 6.82 -9.10
N ASP A 40 6.81 6.00 -8.06
CA ASP A 40 7.42 4.65 -8.07
C ASP A 40 6.48 3.58 -8.64
N GLY A 41 5.17 3.83 -8.67
CA GLY A 41 4.18 2.87 -9.16
C GLY A 41 4.06 1.64 -8.26
N MET A 42 4.52 1.76 -7.01
CA MET A 42 4.57 0.68 -6.05
C MET A 42 3.39 0.77 -5.08
N ILE A 43 2.96 -0.39 -4.62
CA ILE A 43 2.19 -0.51 -3.38
C ILE A 43 3.10 -1.20 -2.35
N LEU A 44 3.27 -0.57 -1.19
CA LEU A 44 4.04 -1.10 -0.07
C LEU A 44 3.08 -1.60 1.01
N CYS A 45 3.35 -2.79 1.53
CA CYS A 45 2.71 -3.33 2.72
C CYS A 45 3.64 -3.17 3.91
N TRP A 46 3.18 -2.47 4.94
CA TRP A 46 3.91 -2.16 6.15
C TRP A 46 3.41 -3.02 7.31
N ASP A 47 4.33 -3.51 8.13
CA ASP A 47 4.01 -4.08 9.44
C ASP A 47 3.68 -2.96 10.43
N MET A 48 2.48 -2.99 10.99
CA MET A 48 2.04 -2.06 12.03
C MET A 48 2.30 -2.57 13.44
N ARG A 49 2.59 -3.86 13.62
CA ARG A 49 3.07 -4.45 14.88
C ARG A 49 4.53 -4.09 15.12
N ASN A 50 5.33 -4.06 14.04
CA ASN A 50 6.69 -3.56 14.04
C ASN A 50 6.77 -2.27 13.19
N LEU A 51 6.31 -1.16 13.78
CA LEU A 51 6.05 0.14 13.15
C LEU A 51 7.05 0.51 12.04
N GLY A 52 6.70 0.17 10.80
CA GLY A 52 7.38 0.64 9.59
C GLY A 52 8.32 -0.34 8.89
N GLU A 53 8.36 -1.61 9.30
CA GLU A 53 8.98 -2.65 8.49
C GLU A 53 8.16 -2.89 7.21
N ILE A 54 8.81 -3.04 6.06
CA ILE A 54 8.14 -3.37 4.79
C ILE A 54 8.06 -4.89 4.68
N LEU A 55 6.85 -5.43 4.66
CA LEU A 55 6.58 -6.86 4.49
C LEU A 55 6.58 -7.26 3.01
N HIS A 56 5.88 -6.48 2.18
CA HIS A 56 5.70 -6.77 0.76
C HIS A 56 5.79 -5.52 -0.09
N THR A 57 6.23 -5.70 -1.34
CA THR A 57 6.25 -4.66 -2.37
C THR A 57 5.56 -5.22 -3.62
N PHE A 58 4.45 -4.61 -4.02
CA PHE A 58 3.72 -4.97 -5.23
C PHE A 58 4.12 -3.99 -6.33
N GLN A 59 4.89 -4.47 -7.32
CA GLN A 59 5.52 -3.64 -8.34
C GLN A 59 5.19 -4.14 -9.75
N ARG A 60 4.21 -3.51 -10.41
CA ARG A 60 3.98 -3.70 -11.86
C ARG A 60 3.44 -2.49 -12.61
N HIS A 61 2.97 -1.46 -11.92
CA HIS A 61 2.49 -0.23 -12.56
C HIS A 61 3.69 0.63 -12.98
N VAL A 62 4.40 0.20 -14.02
CA VAL A 62 5.56 0.90 -14.56
C VAL A 62 5.10 2.05 -15.45
N GLY A 63 5.49 3.27 -15.09
CA GLY A 63 5.24 4.47 -15.89
C GLY A 63 5.26 5.72 -15.01
N THR A 64 5.78 6.81 -15.56
CA THR A 64 5.83 8.05 -14.80
C THR A 64 4.42 8.64 -14.67
N ASN A 65 4.09 9.16 -13.49
CA ASN A 65 2.93 10.01 -13.27
C ASN A 65 1.55 9.32 -13.35
N GLN A 66 1.43 8.05 -12.93
CA GLN A 66 0.12 7.34 -12.88
C GLN A 66 -0.46 7.33 -11.46
N ARG A 67 -1.75 7.67 -11.29
CA ARG A 67 -2.40 7.47 -9.97
C ARG A 67 -2.63 5.97 -9.75
N ILE A 68 -2.25 5.48 -8.57
CA ILE A 68 -2.50 4.11 -8.14
C ILE A 68 -3.73 4.09 -7.23
N TYR A 69 -4.60 3.12 -7.49
CA TYR A 69 -5.76 2.76 -6.68
C TYR A 69 -5.65 1.28 -6.34
N PHE A 70 -6.17 0.87 -5.19
CA PHE A 70 -6.26 -0.53 -4.85
C PHE A 70 -7.37 -0.78 -3.84
N ASP A 71 -7.85 -2.01 -3.80
CA ASP A 71 -8.81 -2.49 -2.81
C ASP A 71 -8.63 -4.00 -2.61
N PHE A 72 -9.22 -4.54 -1.56
CA PHE A 72 -9.17 -5.96 -1.25
C PHE A 72 -10.48 -6.65 -1.53
N ASP A 73 -10.41 -7.94 -1.83
CA ASP A 73 -11.60 -8.78 -1.77
C ASP A 73 -12.09 -8.93 -0.31
N PRO A 74 -13.35 -9.33 -0.09
CA PRO A 74 -13.91 -9.46 1.26
C PRO A 74 -13.17 -10.46 2.17
N SER A 75 -12.46 -11.45 1.59
CA SER A 75 -11.68 -12.43 2.36
C SER A 75 -10.26 -11.96 2.67
N PHE A 76 -9.83 -10.80 2.14
CA PHE A 76 -8.50 -10.24 2.33
C PHE A 76 -7.38 -11.20 1.88
N THR A 77 -7.63 -11.94 0.80
CA THR A 77 -6.65 -12.85 0.18
C THR A 77 -6.14 -12.30 -1.15
N THR A 78 -6.95 -11.47 -1.80
CA THR A 78 -6.66 -10.86 -3.09
C THR A 78 -6.62 -9.35 -2.96
N LEU A 79 -5.51 -8.75 -3.37
CA LEU A 79 -5.38 -7.31 -3.59
C LEU A 79 -5.69 -7.01 -5.06
N VAL A 80 -6.66 -6.15 -5.36
CA VAL A 80 -6.91 -5.64 -6.71
C VAL A 80 -6.30 -4.25 -6.82
N THR A 81 -5.50 -4.02 -7.85
CA THR A 81 -4.80 -2.76 -8.07
C THR A 81 -5.12 -2.23 -9.45
N GLY A 82 -5.25 -0.91 -9.57
CA GLY A 82 -5.54 -0.23 -10.82
C GLY A 82 -4.72 1.04 -10.98
N ASN A 83 -4.49 1.46 -12.23
CA ASN A 83 -3.87 2.73 -12.54
C ASN A 83 -4.75 3.63 -13.42
N SER A 84 -4.39 4.90 -13.54
CA SER A 84 -5.08 5.87 -14.41
C SER A 84 -4.99 5.58 -15.91
N ASN A 85 -4.28 4.53 -16.32
CA ASN A 85 -4.14 4.11 -17.72
C ASN A 85 -5.01 2.90 -18.06
N GLY A 86 -5.84 2.43 -17.13
CA GLY A 86 -6.81 1.36 -17.37
C GLY A 86 -6.25 -0.05 -17.16
N HIS A 87 -5.05 -0.21 -16.60
CA HIS A 87 -4.55 -1.53 -16.20
C HIS A 87 -5.14 -1.91 -14.85
N VAL A 88 -5.58 -3.17 -14.73
CA VAL A 88 -6.04 -3.79 -13.49
C VAL A 88 -5.26 -5.09 -13.29
N LEU A 89 -4.77 -5.32 -12.08
CA LEU A 89 -4.03 -6.51 -11.67
C LEU A 89 -4.63 -7.02 -10.35
N GLY A 90 -4.88 -8.33 -10.25
CA GLY A 90 -5.13 -8.99 -8.96
C GLY A 90 -3.80 -9.45 -8.37
N TRP A 91 -3.69 -9.70 -7.08
CA TRP A 91 -2.47 -10.21 -6.46
C TRP A 91 -2.85 -11.12 -5.32
N ASP A 92 -2.15 -12.23 -5.12
CA ASP A 92 -2.17 -12.91 -3.83
C ASP A 92 -1.44 -12.02 -2.82
N ILE A 93 -2.12 -11.70 -1.72
CA ILE A 93 -1.58 -10.82 -0.69
C ILE A 93 -0.33 -11.40 0.00
N ASN A 94 -0.18 -12.73 0.00
CA ASN A 94 0.96 -13.45 0.56
C ASN A 94 2.05 -13.75 -0.47
N ASP A 95 1.79 -13.53 -1.76
CA ASP A 95 2.76 -13.69 -2.84
C ASP A 95 2.74 -12.48 -3.79
N PRO A 96 3.48 -11.41 -3.46
CA PRO A 96 3.55 -10.21 -4.29
C PRO A 96 4.39 -10.39 -5.57
N SER A 97 4.95 -11.59 -5.83
CA SER A 97 5.85 -11.80 -6.97
C SER A 97 5.11 -11.84 -8.31
N THR A 98 3.83 -12.22 -8.31
CA THR A 98 3.01 -12.32 -9.52
C THR A 98 1.57 -11.87 -9.26
N PRO A 99 1.00 -10.99 -10.09
CA PRO A 99 -0.43 -10.72 -10.11
C PRO A 99 -1.25 -11.72 -10.96
#